data_AF-A0A4Q2JU31-F1
#
_entry.id   AF-A0A4Q2JU31-F1
#
_cell.length_a   1.000
_cell.length_b   1.000
_cell.length_c   1.000
_cell.angle_alpha   90.00
_cell.angle_beta   90.00
_cell.angle_gamma   90.00
#
_symmetry.space_group_name_H-M   'P 1'
#
loop_
_entity.id
_entity.type
_entity.pdbx_description
1 polymer ?
#
loop_
_entity_poly.entity_id
_entity_poly.type
_entity_poly.pdbx_seq_one_letter_code
_entity_poly.pdbx_strand_id
1 'polypeptide(L)'
;MTVEREPTAAEMEEWQREHTIASSDEITDVTYPRMTNLSAGFMFRAIAKPLQPERPEYVTIRSDGSLETVGMIAQWNLPWEAGQFRRRYFDEDDFTPQLRRIASLGDVNVTLVPRTRSRYWEYAPLVHLLPRATLERFGLPLLRAGQWPFLADSGGIDRYLPEDFEQRLSRAWASVVWPHLVSGSPMRGFSKDDPIRLLSHNLDYWLPPVTAVIQDTLRQLPEIANGIEPGPVTLVDGSTLEGAIAANPRKGGDIWEGEQEAAEIVERTVEAADGTGRLRGILDAVRSNRVEDDFSSTWSFAREDFERKLYRKRSKTRVRFVELTDTIPVQAPESDILGSLVTNDFLAVLDQRNRQIVVLLNSGYTTKTEIAEILGFANHSPVSKRLAQIRKTANDFFGED
;
A
#
# COMPACT_ATOMS: atom_id res chain seq x y z
N MET A 1 -8.56 49.52 17.30
CA MET A 1 -9.33 48.57 16.51
C MET A 1 -8.60 48.38 15.19
N THR A 2 -7.73 47.37 15.13
CA THR A 2 -7.15 46.91 13.86
C THR A 2 -8.27 46.28 13.06
N VAL A 3 -8.57 46.85 11.89
CA VAL A 3 -9.49 46.24 10.94
C VAL A 3 -8.83 44.95 10.46
N GLU A 4 -9.35 43.80 10.86
CA GLU A 4 -8.95 42.51 10.31
C GLU A 4 -9.28 42.54 8.81
N ARG A 5 -8.25 42.76 8.00
CA ARG A 5 -8.34 42.61 6.55
C ARG A 5 -8.40 41.11 6.26
N GLU A 6 -9.35 40.71 5.43
CA GLU A 6 -9.36 39.35 4.88
C GLU A 6 -8.06 39.09 4.10
N PRO A 7 -7.36 37.98 4.36
CA PRO A 7 -6.14 37.64 3.67
C PRO A 7 -6.41 37.42 2.17
N THR A 8 -5.47 37.85 1.34
CA THR A 8 -5.54 37.64 -0.11
C THR A 8 -5.28 36.18 -0.46
N ALA A 9 -5.68 35.77 -1.66
CA ALA A 9 -5.43 34.41 -2.14
C ALA A 9 -3.93 34.04 -2.13
N ALA A 10 -3.04 35.00 -2.41
CA ALA A 10 -1.60 34.78 -2.36
C ALA A 10 -1.08 34.60 -0.92
N GLU A 11 -1.57 35.41 0.03
CA GLU A 11 -1.24 35.25 1.46
C GLU A 11 -1.74 33.89 2.00
N MET A 12 -2.95 33.48 1.60
CA MET A 12 -3.48 32.15 1.94
C MET A 12 -2.66 31.00 1.32
N GLU A 13 -2.22 31.13 0.07
CA GLU A 13 -1.38 30.13 -0.60
C GLU A 13 -0.01 30.02 0.07
N GLU A 14 0.61 31.14 0.40
CA GLU A 14 1.89 31.19 1.12
C GLU A 14 1.77 30.53 2.49
N TRP A 15 0.72 30.84 3.25
CA TRP A 15 0.46 30.17 4.53
C TRP A 15 0.25 28.66 4.35
N GLN A 16 -0.54 28.22 3.36
CA GLN A 16 -0.72 26.79 3.08
C GLN A 16 0.61 26.09 2.75
N ARG A 17 1.47 26.76 1.98
CA ARG A 17 2.80 26.26 1.63
C ARG A 17 3.69 26.14 2.86
N GLU A 18 3.77 27.17 3.70
CA GLU A 18 4.58 27.17 4.94
C GLU A 18 4.12 26.12 5.95
N HIS A 19 2.81 25.85 6.02
CA HIS A 19 2.25 24.79 6.87
C HIS A 19 2.57 23.38 6.35
N THR A 20 2.83 23.24 5.04
CA THR A 20 3.00 21.92 4.39
C THR A 20 4.47 21.56 4.19
N ILE A 21 5.22 22.48 3.58
CA ILE A 21 6.62 22.32 3.24
C ILE A 21 7.45 22.92 4.37
N ALA A 22 8.32 22.11 4.94
CA ALA A 22 9.27 22.57 5.93
C ALA A 22 10.38 23.36 5.26
N SER A 23 10.82 24.43 5.93
CA SER A 23 12.08 25.07 5.55
C SER A 23 13.27 24.24 6.02
N SER A 24 14.38 24.34 5.30
CA SER A 24 15.62 23.63 5.61
C SER A 24 16.20 23.97 6.99
N ASP A 25 15.83 25.11 7.58
CA ASP A 25 16.33 25.61 8.86
C ASP A 25 15.47 25.13 10.05
N GLU A 26 14.25 24.65 9.81
CA GLU A 26 13.34 24.13 10.84
C GLU A 26 13.51 22.65 11.12
N ILE A 27 14.07 21.91 10.16
CA ILE A 27 14.25 20.46 10.23
C ILE A 27 15.63 20.10 10.77
N THR A 28 15.66 19.18 11.72
CA THR A 28 16.88 18.51 12.20
C THR A 28 16.78 17.01 11.99
N ASP A 29 17.91 16.31 11.96
CA ASP A 29 17.95 14.84 11.85
C ASP A 29 17.31 14.14 13.07
N VAL A 30 17.07 14.88 14.15
CA VAL A 30 16.37 14.39 15.36
C VAL A 30 14.86 14.50 15.22
N THR A 31 14.36 15.51 14.48
CA THR A 31 12.92 15.80 14.35
C THR A 31 12.34 15.35 13.01
N TYR A 32 13.19 14.90 12.09
CA TYR A 32 12.82 14.50 10.74
C TYR A 32 13.59 13.25 10.29
N PRO A 33 12.96 12.33 9.55
CA PRO A 33 11.57 12.38 9.09
C PRO A 33 10.59 11.99 10.20
N ARG A 34 9.30 12.29 10.01
CA ARG A 34 8.29 12.19 11.08
C ARG A 34 6.94 11.74 10.56
N MET A 35 6.29 10.86 11.32
CA MET A 35 4.94 10.40 11.06
C MET A 35 4.14 10.31 12.35
N THR A 36 2.90 10.77 12.31
CA THR A 36 2.05 10.91 13.49
C THR A 36 0.75 10.12 13.35
N ASN A 37 0.09 9.90 14.49
CA ASN A 37 -1.26 9.38 14.56
C ASN A 37 -2.12 10.26 15.48
N LEU A 38 -3.36 10.50 15.06
CA LEU A 38 -4.37 11.11 15.90
C LEU A 38 -5.19 10.02 16.60
N SER A 39 -5.37 10.18 17.91
CA SER A 39 -6.13 9.24 18.72
C SER A 39 -7.60 9.20 18.34
N ALA A 40 -8.18 8.01 18.28
CA ALA A 40 -9.63 7.84 18.23
C ALA A 40 -10.32 8.37 19.51
N GLY A 41 -9.59 8.50 20.62
CA GLY A 41 -10.11 8.96 21.90
C GLY A 41 -10.55 10.42 21.96
N PHE A 42 -10.24 11.22 20.92
CA PHE A 42 -10.83 12.55 20.77
C PHE A 42 -12.34 12.49 20.47
N MET A 43 -12.81 11.41 19.84
CA MET A 43 -14.20 11.25 19.41
C MET A 43 -14.91 10.09 20.10
N PHE A 44 -14.18 9.04 20.46
CA PHE A 44 -14.75 7.80 20.99
C PHE A 44 -14.32 7.56 22.43
N ARG A 45 -15.29 7.30 23.30
CA ARG A 45 -14.99 6.90 24.69
C ARG A 45 -14.38 5.50 24.76
N ALA A 46 -14.84 4.59 23.90
CA ALA A 46 -14.41 3.20 23.82
C ALA A 46 -14.26 2.76 22.36
N ILE A 47 -13.36 1.81 22.10
CA ILE A 47 -13.16 1.18 20.80
C ILE A 47 -13.42 -0.34 20.89
N ALA A 48 -14.11 -0.90 19.91
CA ALA A 48 -14.31 -2.33 19.70
C ALA A 48 -13.03 -2.94 19.09
N LYS A 49 -12.07 -3.30 19.94
CA LYS A 49 -10.79 -3.88 19.49
C LYS A 49 -10.99 -5.35 19.08
N PRO A 50 -10.61 -5.73 17.85
CA PRO A 50 -10.68 -7.13 17.44
C PRO A 50 -9.67 -7.96 18.24
N LEU A 51 -10.08 -9.15 18.68
CA LEU A 51 -9.20 -10.14 19.30
C LEU A 51 -8.15 -10.64 18.32
N GLN A 52 -8.52 -10.74 17.03
CA GLN A 52 -7.64 -11.08 15.92
C GLN A 52 -7.83 -10.04 14.82
N PRO A 53 -7.02 -8.97 14.79
CA PRO A 53 -7.10 -7.96 13.74
C PRO A 53 -6.68 -8.55 12.39
N GLU A 54 -7.52 -8.40 11.38
CA GLU A 54 -7.15 -8.70 9.99
C GLU A 54 -6.12 -7.67 9.50
N ARG A 55 -5.48 -7.94 8.35
CA ARG A 55 -4.58 -6.95 7.73
C ARG A 55 -5.41 -5.86 7.06
N PRO A 56 -5.05 -4.57 7.21
CA PRO A 56 -5.76 -3.50 6.54
C PRO A 56 -5.51 -3.54 5.03
N GLU A 57 -6.57 -3.45 4.25
CA GLU A 57 -6.51 -3.20 2.80
C GLU A 57 -6.73 -1.72 2.50
N TYR A 58 -5.92 -1.17 1.59
CA TYR A 58 -6.04 0.22 1.17
C TYR A 58 -7.05 0.31 0.03
N VAL A 59 -8.17 0.97 0.29
CA VAL A 59 -9.18 1.24 -0.74
C VAL A 59 -9.10 2.71 -1.12
N THR A 60 -8.82 2.96 -2.39
CA THR A 60 -8.73 4.32 -2.91
C THR A 60 -10.12 4.86 -3.23
N ILE A 61 -10.40 6.07 -2.75
CA ILE A 61 -11.65 6.79 -3.00
C ILE A 61 -11.33 7.98 -3.89
N ARG A 62 -12.01 8.08 -5.04
CA ARG A 62 -11.94 9.28 -5.88
C ARG A 62 -12.48 10.44 -5.05
N SER A 63 -11.61 11.36 -4.67
CA SER A 63 -11.99 12.56 -3.93
C SER A 63 -12.04 13.73 -4.89
N ASP A 64 -13.15 14.47 -4.88
CA ASP A 64 -13.28 15.76 -5.54
C ASP A 64 -12.64 16.91 -4.71
N GLY A 65 -12.01 16.56 -3.57
CA GLY A 65 -11.46 17.53 -2.62
C GLY A 65 -12.52 18.21 -1.76
N SER A 66 -13.78 17.79 -1.82
CA SER A 66 -14.85 18.31 -0.96
C SER A 66 -14.57 17.98 0.51
N LEU A 67 -14.90 18.93 1.39
CA LEU A 67 -14.81 18.73 2.85
C LEU A 67 -15.70 17.57 3.31
N GLU A 68 -16.80 17.31 2.62
CA GLU A 68 -17.68 16.18 2.88
C GLU A 68 -16.96 14.84 2.65
N THR A 69 -16.41 14.62 1.45
CA THR A 69 -15.70 13.37 1.14
C THR A 69 -14.48 13.18 2.05
N VAL A 70 -13.70 14.23 2.29
CA VAL A 70 -12.55 14.19 3.20
C VAL A 70 -13.00 13.85 4.62
N GLY A 71 -14.04 14.51 5.12
CA GLY A 71 -14.59 14.27 6.46
C GLY A 71 -15.09 12.85 6.63
N MET A 72 -15.67 12.25 5.61
CA MET A 72 -16.16 10.86 5.66
C MET A 72 -15.03 9.83 5.64
N ILE A 73 -14.00 10.04 4.82
CA ILE A 73 -12.78 9.22 4.87
C ILE A 73 -12.16 9.32 6.25
N ALA A 74 -12.09 10.52 6.83
CA ALA A 74 -11.56 10.76 8.16
C ALA A 74 -12.35 10.02 9.24
N GLN A 75 -13.68 10.14 9.20
CA GLN A 75 -14.58 9.45 10.14
C GLN A 75 -14.36 7.95 10.07
N TRP A 76 -14.35 7.36 8.87
CA TRP A 76 -14.11 5.93 8.67
C TRP A 76 -12.75 5.49 9.24
N ASN A 77 -11.70 6.25 8.96
CA ASN A 77 -10.34 5.91 9.34
C ASN A 77 -10.03 6.16 10.83
N LEU A 78 -10.72 7.11 11.48
CA LEU A 78 -10.42 7.51 12.85
C LEU A 78 -10.49 6.35 13.87
N PRO A 79 -11.51 5.47 13.88
CA PRO A 79 -11.53 4.28 14.73
C PRO A 79 -10.65 3.16 14.14
N TRP A 80 -9.41 3.47 13.72
CA TRP A 80 -8.50 2.52 13.07
C TRP A 80 -8.27 1.25 13.90
N GLU A 81 -8.27 1.39 15.23
CA GLU A 81 -8.15 0.31 16.22
C GLU A 81 -9.28 -0.72 16.16
N ALA A 82 -10.44 -0.37 15.58
CA ALA A 82 -11.56 -1.30 15.41
C ALA A 82 -11.34 -2.34 14.30
N GLY A 83 -10.30 -2.17 13.47
CA GLY A 83 -9.94 -3.12 12.42
C GLY A 83 -11.10 -3.40 11.46
N GLN A 84 -11.47 -4.67 11.32
CA GLN A 84 -12.59 -5.11 10.51
C GLN A 84 -13.97 -4.62 11.00
N PHE A 85 -14.09 -4.18 12.26
CA PHE A 85 -15.36 -3.73 12.84
C PHE A 85 -15.64 -2.24 12.66
N ARG A 86 -14.83 -1.49 11.90
CA ARG A 86 -15.01 -0.03 11.68
C ARG A 86 -16.41 0.31 11.19
N ARG A 87 -16.98 -0.49 10.30
CA ARG A 87 -18.33 -0.28 9.75
C ARG A 87 -19.39 -0.15 10.85
N ARG A 88 -19.20 -0.80 12.00
CA ARG A 88 -20.17 -0.81 13.11
C ARG A 88 -20.33 0.53 13.83
N TYR A 89 -19.51 1.53 13.51
CA TYR A 89 -19.57 2.88 14.09
C TYR A 89 -20.48 3.85 13.33
N PHE A 90 -21.03 3.45 12.18
CA PHE A 90 -21.70 4.36 11.26
C PHE A 90 -23.01 3.75 10.75
N ASP A 91 -24.01 4.58 10.46
CA ASP A 91 -25.22 4.14 9.77
C ASP A 91 -25.00 4.13 8.24
N GLU A 92 -25.77 3.34 7.48
CA GLU A 92 -25.60 3.31 5.99
C GLU A 92 -25.97 4.64 5.32
N ASP A 93 -26.84 5.40 5.98
CA ASP A 93 -27.37 6.67 5.50
C ASP A 93 -26.34 7.81 5.66
N ASP A 94 -25.32 7.62 6.51
CA ASP A 94 -24.21 8.56 6.70
C ASP A 94 -23.19 8.49 5.56
N PHE A 95 -23.32 7.53 4.64
CA PHE A 95 -22.31 7.24 3.61
C PHE A 95 -22.68 7.68 2.21
N THR A 96 -21.68 8.17 1.46
CA THR A 96 -21.77 8.36 0.01
C THR A 96 -22.00 7.01 -0.66
N PRO A 97 -22.52 6.98 -1.89
CA PRO A 97 -22.74 5.72 -2.60
C PRO A 97 -21.49 4.84 -2.71
N GLN A 98 -20.29 5.44 -2.77
CA GLN A 98 -19.03 4.70 -2.80
C GLN A 98 -18.72 4.03 -1.46
N LEU A 99 -18.80 4.77 -0.35
CA LEU A 99 -18.57 4.20 0.98
C LEU A 99 -19.66 3.19 1.36
N ARG A 100 -20.91 3.37 0.92
CA ARG A 100 -21.98 2.41 1.16
C ARG A 100 -21.69 1.04 0.52
N ARG A 101 -21.06 1.01 -0.67
CA ARG A 101 -20.62 -0.25 -1.29
C ARG A 101 -19.57 -0.97 -0.44
N ILE A 102 -18.59 -0.24 0.08
CA ILE A 102 -17.55 -0.81 0.95
C ILE A 102 -18.17 -1.30 2.26
N ALA A 103 -19.03 -0.49 2.85
CA ALA A 103 -19.81 -0.82 4.03
C ALA A 103 -20.66 -2.10 3.86
N SER A 104 -21.24 -2.31 2.68
CA SER A 104 -22.07 -3.49 2.39
C SER A 104 -21.30 -4.80 2.32
N LEU A 105 -19.95 -4.76 2.28
CA LEU A 105 -19.10 -5.94 2.36
C LEU A 105 -19.04 -6.56 3.76
N GLY A 106 -19.58 -5.86 4.77
CA GLY A 106 -19.61 -6.32 6.16
C GLY A 106 -18.35 -5.94 6.92
N ASP A 107 -17.92 -6.83 7.81
CA ASP A 107 -16.76 -6.60 8.68
C ASP A 107 -15.47 -6.90 7.92
N VAL A 108 -14.96 -5.91 7.18
CA VAL A 108 -13.69 -5.97 6.44
C VAL A 108 -12.73 -4.89 6.93
N ASN A 109 -11.45 -5.23 7.10
CA ASN A 109 -10.46 -4.27 7.57
C ASN A 109 -9.98 -3.36 6.43
N VAL A 110 -10.71 -2.28 6.16
CA VAL A 110 -10.40 -1.34 5.07
C VAL A 110 -9.92 0.01 5.60
N THR A 111 -8.77 0.48 5.11
CA THR A 111 -8.31 1.87 5.29
C THR A 111 -8.62 2.64 4.01
N LEU A 112 -9.38 3.72 4.13
CA LEU A 112 -9.73 4.55 3.00
C LEU A 112 -8.63 5.58 2.73
N VAL A 113 -8.28 5.78 1.46
CA VAL A 113 -7.26 6.76 1.06
C VAL A 113 -7.77 7.56 -0.13
N PRO A 114 -7.66 8.90 -0.11
CA PRO A 114 -8.04 9.69 -1.27
C PRO A 114 -7.11 9.42 -2.45
N ARG A 115 -7.69 9.13 -3.62
CA ARG A 115 -6.96 9.02 -4.88
C ARG A 115 -6.65 10.43 -5.39
N THR A 116 -5.39 10.83 -5.39
CA THR A 116 -4.92 12.09 -5.97
C THR A 116 -4.03 11.85 -7.18
N ARG A 117 -3.68 12.91 -7.92
CA ARG A 117 -2.81 12.84 -9.10
C ARG A 117 -1.45 12.24 -8.76
N SER A 118 -0.85 12.64 -7.64
CA SER A 118 0.46 12.13 -7.22
C SER A 118 0.39 10.79 -6.48
N ARG A 119 -0.80 10.32 -6.11
CA ARG A 119 -1.01 9.18 -5.19
C ARG A 119 -0.29 9.34 -3.85
N TYR A 120 0.03 10.57 -3.45
CA TYR A 120 0.79 10.86 -2.23
C TYR A 120 0.21 10.20 -0.99
N TRP A 121 -1.11 10.26 -0.81
CA TRP A 121 -1.76 9.73 0.38
C TRP A 121 -1.69 8.20 0.48
N GLU A 122 -1.52 7.51 -0.65
CA GLU A 122 -1.25 6.07 -0.68
C GLU A 122 0.17 5.81 -0.17
N TYR A 123 1.13 6.62 -0.60
CA TYR A 123 2.55 6.44 -0.31
C TYR A 123 3.11 7.26 0.86
N ALA A 124 2.26 7.99 1.59
CA ALA A 124 2.69 8.86 2.68
C ALA A 124 3.57 8.12 3.71
N PRO A 125 3.27 6.87 4.13
CA PRO A 125 4.17 6.09 4.98
C PRO A 125 5.59 5.96 4.45
N LEU A 126 5.76 5.76 3.14
CA LEU A 126 7.07 5.56 2.52
C LEU A 126 7.84 6.88 2.37
N VAL A 127 7.13 7.96 2.02
CA VAL A 127 7.72 9.31 1.90
C VAL A 127 8.30 9.76 3.23
N HIS A 128 7.53 9.60 4.31
CA HIS A 128 7.90 10.06 5.65
C HIS A 128 8.88 9.13 6.38
N LEU A 129 9.41 8.12 5.70
CA LEU A 129 10.59 7.36 6.15
C LEU A 129 11.88 7.81 5.47
N LEU A 130 11.80 8.66 4.44
CA LEU A 130 12.97 9.07 3.69
C LEU A 130 13.75 10.15 4.46
N PRO A 131 15.07 9.95 4.69
CA PRO A 131 15.93 10.98 5.23
C PRO A 131 15.96 12.23 4.35
N ARG A 132 16.23 13.39 4.95
CA ARG A 132 16.33 14.68 4.24
C ARG A 132 17.28 14.59 3.03
N ALA A 133 18.47 14.05 3.23
CA ALA A 133 19.47 13.89 2.19
C ALA A 133 18.97 13.05 1.00
N THR A 134 18.09 12.08 1.26
CA THR A 134 17.47 11.26 0.22
C THR A 134 16.44 12.07 -0.56
N LEU A 135 15.54 12.79 0.12
CA LEU A 135 14.53 13.62 -0.54
C LEU A 135 15.18 14.67 -1.43
N GLU A 136 16.18 15.40 -0.93
CA GLU A 136 16.92 16.41 -1.69
C GLU A 136 17.62 15.79 -2.92
N ARG A 137 18.29 14.64 -2.75
CA ARG A 137 18.97 13.93 -3.84
C ARG A 137 18.02 13.53 -4.97
N PHE A 138 16.78 13.17 -4.66
CA PHE A 138 15.79 12.77 -5.66
C PHE A 138 14.83 13.90 -6.05
N GLY A 139 15.04 15.12 -5.55
CA GLY A 139 14.23 16.29 -5.86
C GLY A 139 12.78 16.16 -5.39
N LEU A 140 12.59 15.60 -4.19
CA LEU A 140 11.31 15.52 -3.48
C LEU A 140 11.24 16.63 -2.41
N PRO A 141 10.06 17.23 -2.16
CA PRO A 141 9.92 18.28 -1.16
C PRO A 141 10.04 17.74 0.27
N LEU A 142 10.56 18.58 1.17
CA LEU A 142 10.60 18.30 2.61
C LEU A 142 9.23 18.62 3.21
N LEU A 143 8.39 17.61 3.35
CA LEU A 143 7.06 17.74 3.97
C LEU A 143 7.18 17.60 5.48
N ARG A 144 6.57 18.49 6.28
CA ARG A 144 6.81 18.57 7.74
C ARG A 144 6.62 17.25 8.50
N ALA A 145 5.46 16.62 8.34
CA ALA A 145 5.16 15.34 8.98
C ALA A 145 4.04 14.62 8.22
N GLY A 146 4.08 13.30 8.28
CA GLY A 146 3.00 12.43 7.82
C GLY A 146 1.96 12.22 8.89
N GLN A 147 0.78 11.77 8.47
CA GLN A 147 -0.24 11.30 9.38
C GLN A 147 -0.80 9.97 8.88
N TRP A 148 -0.84 8.98 9.76
CA TRP A 148 -1.53 7.72 9.49
C TRP A 148 -2.60 7.43 10.55
N PRO A 149 -3.80 6.96 10.15
CA PRO A 149 -4.28 6.95 8.76
C PRO A 149 -4.56 8.38 8.24
N PHE A 150 -4.93 8.51 6.97
CA PHE A 150 -5.38 9.78 6.42
C PHE A 150 -6.63 10.26 7.17
N LEU A 151 -6.61 11.52 7.66
CA LEU A 151 -7.79 12.17 8.22
C LEU A 151 -8.10 13.53 7.58
N ALA A 152 -7.11 14.22 7.01
CA ALA A 152 -7.35 15.50 6.35
C ALA A 152 -6.20 15.83 5.38
N ASP A 153 -6.52 16.61 4.35
CA ASP A 153 -5.55 17.31 3.51
C ASP A 153 -5.61 18.81 3.83
N SER A 154 -5.04 19.22 4.96
CA SER A 154 -5.05 20.62 5.40
C SER A 154 -4.19 21.53 4.51
N GLY A 155 -3.22 20.97 3.80
CA GLY A 155 -2.22 21.70 3.01
C GLY A 155 -2.49 21.75 1.51
N GLY A 156 -3.34 20.86 0.99
CA GLY A 156 -3.45 20.65 -0.46
C GLY A 156 -2.16 20.09 -1.05
N ILE A 157 -1.57 19.09 -0.38
CA ILE A 157 -0.19 18.64 -0.61
C ILE A 157 0.10 18.35 -2.09
N ASP A 158 -0.88 17.74 -2.78
CA ASP A 158 -0.76 17.34 -4.19
C ASP A 158 -0.37 18.48 -5.15
N ARG A 159 -0.69 19.74 -4.80
CA ARG A 159 -0.34 20.94 -5.59
C ARG A 159 1.15 21.26 -5.57
N TYR A 160 1.86 20.83 -4.53
CA TYR A 160 3.28 21.09 -4.34
C TYR A 160 4.18 19.94 -4.79
N LEU A 161 3.59 18.83 -5.20
CA LEU A 161 4.33 17.65 -5.63
C LEU A 161 4.64 17.69 -7.12
N PRO A 162 5.86 17.28 -7.54
CA PRO A 162 6.24 17.27 -8.94
C PRO A 162 5.34 16.34 -9.78
N GLU A 163 5.31 16.55 -11.10
CA GLU A 163 4.53 15.72 -12.02
C GLU A 163 4.98 14.25 -12.01
N ASP A 164 6.29 14.01 -11.86
CA ASP A 164 6.92 12.70 -11.80
C ASP A 164 7.13 12.19 -10.34
N PHE A 165 6.32 12.66 -9.39
CA PHE A 165 6.45 12.35 -7.96
C PHE A 165 6.59 10.85 -7.67
N GLU A 166 5.70 10.01 -8.20
CA GLU A 166 5.73 8.56 -7.97
C GLU A 166 7.04 7.94 -8.44
N GLN A 167 7.57 8.38 -9.59
CA GLN A 167 8.84 7.89 -10.13
C GLN A 167 10.03 8.32 -9.25
N ARG A 168 10.03 9.57 -8.76
CA ARG A 168 11.06 10.07 -7.84
C ARG A 168 11.02 9.32 -6.51
N LEU A 169 9.84 9.12 -5.96
CA LEU A 169 9.63 8.38 -4.73
C LEU A 169 10.07 6.91 -4.87
N SER A 170 9.69 6.24 -5.96
CA SER A 170 10.14 4.89 -6.28
C SER A 170 11.67 4.78 -6.28
N ARG A 171 12.37 5.76 -6.86
CA ARG A 171 13.84 5.77 -6.89
C ARG A 171 14.46 6.07 -5.53
N ALA A 172 13.85 6.98 -4.77
CA ALA A 172 14.27 7.35 -3.43
C ALA A 172 14.14 6.17 -2.46
N TRP A 173 12.95 5.56 -2.42
CA TRP A 173 12.65 4.38 -1.63
C TRP A 173 13.58 3.21 -1.98
N ALA A 174 13.72 2.90 -3.27
CA ALA A 174 14.63 1.85 -3.73
C ALA A 174 16.05 2.08 -3.21
N SER A 175 16.54 3.32 -3.15
CA SER A 175 17.88 3.62 -2.65
C SER A 175 18.05 3.36 -1.14
N VAL A 176 16.96 3.46 -0.37
CA VAL A 176 16.93 3.23 1.08
C VAL A 176 16.81 1.73 1.40
N VAL A 177 15.93 1.00 0.71
CA VAL A 177 15.76 -0.45 0.98
C VAL A 177 16.84 -1.32 0.36
N TRP A 178 17.49 -0.86 -0.71
CA TRP A 178 18.47 -1.66 -1.46
C TRP A 178 19.60 -2.27 -0.62
N PRO A 179 20.25 -1.55 0.32
CA PRO A 179 21.28 -2.13 1.18
C PRO A 179 20.81 -3.33 2.00
N HIS A 180 19.52 -3.40 2.34
CA HIS A 180 18.92 -4.54 3.05
C HIS A 180 18.66 -5.73 2.12
N LEU A 181 18.41 -5.49 0.82
CA LEU A 181 18.14 -6.53 -0.17
C LEU A 181 19.42 -7.11 -0.79
N VAL A 182 20.41 -6.25 -1.07
CA VAL A 182 21.66 -6.61 -1.73
C VAL A 182 22.81 -5.87 -1.05
N SER A 183 23.23 -6.41 0.10
CA SER A 183 24.35 -5.86 0.84
C SER A 183 25.65 -5.91 0.03
N GLY A 184 26.46 -4.86 0.15
CA GLY A 184 27.78 -4.74 -0.47
C GLY A 184 27.80 -4.37 -1.95
N SER A 185 26.75 -4.65 -2.74
CA SER A 185 26.73 -4.33 -4.18
C SER A 185 25.83 -3.14 -4.49
N PRO A 186 26.32 -2.09 -5.17
CA PRO A 186 25.48 -0.95 -5.49
C PRO A 186 24.46 -1.30 -6.59
N MET A 187 23.25 -0.75 -6.49
CA MET A 187 22.16 -0.98 -7.46
C MET A 187 22.54 -0.70 -8.92
N ARG A 188 23.42 0.28 -9.16
CA ARG A 188 23.93 0.59 -10.51
C ARG A 188 24.72 -0.56 -11.16
N GLY A 189 25.16 -1.54 -10.38
CA GLY A 189 25.83 -2.76 -10.85
C GLY A 189 24.89 -3.74 -11.54
N PHE A 190 23.57 -3.54 -11.43
CA PHE A 190 22.54 -4.43 -11.97
C PHE A 190 21.86 -3.78 -13.17
N SER A 191 21.33 -4.61 -14.07
CA SER A 191 20.53 -4.14 -15.20
C SER A 191 19.24 -3.48 -14.71
N LYS A 192 18.50 -2.82 -15.59
CA LYS A 192 17.21 -2.19 -15.22
C LYS A 192 16.12 -3.24 -14.98
N ASP A 193 16.27 -4.41 -15.60
CA ASP A 193 15.31 -5.50 -15.59
C ASP A 193 15.63 -6.55 -14.50
N ASP A 194 16.70 -6.35 -13.72
CA ASP A 194 17.01 -7.21 -12.56
C ASP A 194 15.79 -7.28 -11.61
N PRO A 195 15.31 -8.50 -11.28
CA PRO A 195 14.08 -8.64 -10.49
C PRO A 195 14.15 -8.02 -9.09
N ILE A 196 15.32 -8.03 -8.43
CA ILE A 196 15.48 -7.43 -7.09
C ILE A 196 15.43 -5.91 -7.22
N ARG A 197 16.01 -5.36 -8.28
CA ARG A 197 15.91 -3.93 -8.59
C ARG A 197 14.47 -3.52 -8.87
N LEU A 198 13.74 -4.24 -9.72
CA LEU A 198 12.33 -3.98 -9.98
C LEU A 198 11.48 -4.02 -8.69
N LEU A 199 11.71 -5.04 -7.84
CA LEU A 199 11.05 -5.15 -6.54
C LEU A 199 11.35 -3.96 -5.61
N SER A 200 12.61 -3.51 -5.57
CA SER A 200 13.00 -2.35 -4.74
C SER A 200 12.30 -1.06 -5.17
N HIS A 201 11.93 -0.94 -6.44
CA HIS A 201 11.22 0.20 -7.01
C HIS A 201 9.69 0.11 -6.87
N ASN A 202 9.14 -1.06 -6.55
CA ASN A 202 7.71 -1.29 -6.48
C ASN A 202 7.15 -0.79 -5.13
N LEU A 203 6.73 0.48 -5.06
CA LEU A 203 6.20 1.11 -3.84
C LEU A 203 5.01 0.35 -3.24
N ASP A 204 4.15 -0.12 -4.12
CA ASP A 204 2.94 -0.88 -3.87
C ASP A 204 3.24 -2.20 -3.11
N TYR A 205 4.36 -2.88 -3.42
CA TYR A 205 4.83 -4.04 -2.66
C TYR A 205 5.20 -3.71 -1.21
N TRP A 206 5.71 -2.49 -0.96
CA TRP A 206 6.19 -2.04 0.36
C TRP A 206 5.11 -1.45 1.26
N LEU A 207 3.92 -1.14 0.72
CA LEU A 207 2.81 -0.59 1.50
C LEU A 207 2.24 -1.54 2.57
N PRO A 208 1.95 -2.83 2.27
CA PRO A 208 1.49 -3.76 3.29
C PRO A 208 2.49 -3.94 4.46
N PRO A 209 3.79 -4.18 4.24
CA PRO A 209 4.72 -4.37 5.36
C PRO A 209 4.94 -3.10 6.18
N VAL A 210 5.04 -1.91 5.57
CA VAL A 210 5.18 -0.66 6.35
C VAL A 210 3.92 -0.38 7.17
N THR A 211 2.74 -0.70 6.64
CA THR A 211 1.49 -0.55 7.39
C THR A 211 1.41 -1.52 8.57
N ALA A 212 1.88 -2.75 8.41
CA ALA A 212 1.95 -3.70 9.53
C ALA A 212 2.86 -3.16 10.65
N VAL A 213 4.03 -2.61 10.29
CA VAL A 213 4.95 -1.98 11.25
C VAL A 213 4.31 -0.77 11.93
N ILE A 214 3.61 0.09 11.19
CA ILE A 214 2.84 1.22 11.76
C ILE A 214 1.84 0.71 12.80
N GLN A 215 1.02 -0.28 12.46
CA GLN A 215 0.02 -0.82 13.37
C GLN A 215 0.65 -1.45 14.61
N ASP A 216 1.76 -2.17 14.46
CA ASP A 216 2.49 -2.75 15.58
C ASP A 216 3.08 -1.69 16.51
N THR A 217 3.64 -0.62 15.95
CA THR A 217 4.12 0.53 16.75
C THR A 217 2.95 1.20 17.48
N LEU A 218 1.83 1.47 16.80
CA LEU A 218 0.68 2.09 17.42
C LEU A 218 0.04 1.22 18.52
N ARG A 219 0.07 -0.11 18.38
CA ARG A 219 -0.37 -1.05 19.43
C ARG A 219 0.48 -0.99 20.70
N GLN A 220 1.66 -0.38 20.67
CA GLN A 220 2.50 -0.19 21.85
C GLN A 220 2.19 1.13 22.57
N LEU A 221 1.48 2.07 21.92
CA LEU A 221 1.11 3.33 22.55
C LEU A 221 0.16 3.11 23.74
N PRO A 222 0.31 3.88 24.83
CA PRO A 222 -0.51 3.73 26.03
C PRO A 222 -1.98 4.03 25.75
N GLU A 223 -2.87 3.46 26.56
CA GLU A 223 -4.31 3.75 26.48
C GLU A 223 -4.68 5.08 27.17
N ILE A 224 -5.76 5.70 26.72
CA ILE A 224 -6.39 6.83 27.38
C ILE A 224 -7.25 6.29 28.53
N ALA A 225 -7.10 6.83 29.74
CA ALA A 225 -7.86 6.36 30.89
C ALA A 225 -9.32 6.91 30.87
N ASN A 226 -10.19 6.33 30.04
CA ASN A 226 -11.62 6.71 29.95
C ASN A 226 -12.52 5.93 30.93
N GLY A 227 -11.92 5.14 31.83
CA GLY A 227 -12.64 4.30 32.79
C GLY A 227 -13.45 3.18 32.13
N ILE A 228 -13.02 2.71 30.95
CA ILE A 228 -13.61 1.54 30.29
C ILE A 228 -12.85 0.30 30.74
N GLU A 229 -13.57 -0.62 31.38
CA GLU A 229 -13.08 -1.96 31.68
C GLU A 229 -13.21 -2.83 30.43
N PRO A 230 -12.15 -3.56 30.03
CA PRO A 230 -12.22 -4.48 28.89
C PRO A 230 -13.34 -5.51 29.05
N GLY A 231 -14.24 -5.58 28.07
CA GLY A 231 -15.39 -6.46 28.14
C GLY A 231 -16.09 -6.68 26.79
N PRO A 232 -17.19 -7.45 26.77
CA PRO A 232 -17.96 -7.69 25.55
C PRO A 232 -18.49 -6.39 24.94
N VAL A 233 -18.47 -6.29 23.62
CA VAL A 233 -19.07 -5.15 22.90
C VAL A 233 -20.57 -5.42 22.72
N THR A 234 -21.41 -4.59 23.32
CA THR A 234 -22.88 -4.66 23.14
C THR A 234 -23.31 -3.84 21.94
N LEU A 235 -24.03 -4.47 21.01
CA LEU A 235 -24.62 -3.83 19.84
C LEU A 235 -25.97 -3.16 20.18
N VAL A 236 -26.47 -2.31 19.29
CA VAL A 236 -27.73 -1.55 19.48
C VAL A 236 -28.94 -2.49 19.67
N ASP A 237 -28.92 -3.67 19.05
CA ASP A 237 -29.95 -4.69 19.19
C ASP A 237 -29.85 -5.52 20.49
N GLY A 238 -28.87 -5.20 21.36
CA GLY A 238 -28.60 -5.90 22.61
C GLY A 238 -27.77 -7.19 22.47
N SER A 239 -27.42 -7.59 21.25
CA SER A 239 -26.51 -8.72 21.02
C SER A 239 -25.06 -8.34 21.33
N THR A 240 -24.18 -9.35 21.40
CA THR A 240 -22.74 -9.16 21.61
C THR A 240 -21.99 -9.33 20.30
N LEU A 241 -21.08 -8.42 19.98
CA LEU A 241 -20.20 -8.55 18.82
C LEU A 241 -19.13 -9.61 19.10
N GLU A 242 -19.21 -10.75 18.41
CA GLU A 242 -18.21 -11.80 18.51
C GLU A 242 -16.85 -11.34 17.96
N GLY A 243 -15.76 -11.80 18.59
CA GLY A 243 -14.40 -11.51 18.13
C GLY A 243 -13.87 -10.11 18.48
N ALA A 244 -14.62 -9.30 19.24
CA ALA A 244 -14.19 -7.98 19.68
C ALA A 244 -14.36 -7.77 21.19
N ILE A 245 -13.55 -6.86 21.75
CA ILE A 245 -13.69 -6.36 23.12
C ILE A 245 -13.80 -4.83 23.11
N ALA A 246 -14.68 -4.29 23.94
CA ALA A 246 -14.72 -2.86 24.21
C ALA A 246 -13.52 -2.52 25.10
N ALA A 247 -12.67 -1.59 24.66
CA ALA A 247 -11.50 -1.17 25.42
C ALA A 247 -11.26 0.33 25.24
N ASN A 248 -10.37 0.91 26.06
CA ASN A 248 -10.00 2.30 25.91
C ASN A 248 -9.23 2.52 24.59
N PRO A 249 -9.47 3.64 23.87
CA PRO A 249 -8.64 4.01 22.73
C PRO A 249 -7.20 4.30 23.17
N ARG A 250 -6.25 4.11 22.26
CA ARG A 250 -4.85 4.46 22.47
C ARG A 250 -4.60 5.94 22.31
N LYS A 251 -3.61 6.46 23.03
CA LYS A 251 -3.09 7.81 22.81
C LYS A 251 -2.52 7.90 21.40
N GLY A 252 -2.75 9.03 20.76
CA GLY A 252 -2.05 9.40 19.53
C GLY A 252 -0.67 9.95 19.89
N GLY A 253 0.10 10.31 18.87
CA GLY A 253 1.45 10.80 19.01
C GLY A 253 2.30 10.44 17.81
N ASP A 254 3.61 10.47 18.00
CA ASP A 254 4.57 10.08 16.97
C ASP A 254 4.58 8.56 16.81
N ILE A 255 4.52 8.12 15.56
CA ILE A 255 4.80 6.74 15.15
C ILE A 255 6.32 6.58 15.03
N TRP A 256 6.99 7.60 14.49
CA TRP A 256 8.43 7.79 14.57
C TRP A 256 8.78 9.28 14.43
N GLU A 257 9.92 9.67 15.00
CA GLU A 257 10.52 10.99 14.85
C GLU A 257 12.05 10.88 14.71
N GLY A 258 12.59 11.49 13.66
CA GLY A 258 14.03 11.54 13.43
C GLY A 258 14.58 10.38 12.58
N GLU A 259 15.80 10.56 12.07
CA GLU A 259 16.44 9.61 11.17
C GLU A 259 16.70 8.24 11.81
N GLN A 260 17.00 8.21 13.11
CA GLN A 260 17.28 6.97 13.82
C GLN A 260 16.02 6.08 13.87
N GLU A 261 14.92 6.60 14.39
CA GLU A 261 13.68 5.83 14.50
C GLU A 261 13.14 5.46 13.11
N ALA A 262 13.24 6.37 12.13
CA ALA A 262 12.86 6.06 10.75
C ALA A 262 13.68 4.92 10.14
N ALA A 263 15.00 4.88 10.39
CA ALA A 263 15.85 3.78 9.93
C ALA A 263 15.48 2.43 10.58
N GLU A 264 15.15 2.43 11.88
CA GLU A 264 14.64 1.26 12.59
C GLU A 264 13.30 0.78 12.01
N ILE A 265 12.40 1.70 11.64
CA ILE A 265 11.12 1.37 10.98
C ILE A 265 11.35 0.81 9.57
N VAL A 266 12.32 1.30 8.82
CA VAL A 266 12.71 0.73 7.51
C VAL A 266 13.20 -0.70 7.69
N GLU A 267 14.07 -0.97 8.66
CA GLU A 267 14.57 -2.33 8.94
C GLU A 267 13.42 -3.28 9.29
N ARG A 268 12.56 -2.88 10.24
CA ARG A 268 11.35 -3.63 10.61
C ARG A 268 10.40 -3.85 9.42
N THR A 269 10.34 -2.90 8.48
CA THR A 269 9.54 -3.03 7.26
C THR A 269 10.09 -4.11 6.34
N VAL A 270 11.42 -4.19 6.19
CA VAL A 270 12.06 -5.28 5.42
C VAL A 270 11.86 -6.62 6.10
N GLU A 271 11.96 -6.69 7.43
CA GLU A 271 11.67 -7.90 8.19
C GLU A 271 10.21 -8.34 8.06
N ALA A 272 9.26 -7.39 8.14
CA ALA A 272 7.84 -7.65 7.97
C ALA A 272 7.52 -8.17 6.55
N ALA A 273 8.20 -7.66 5.53
CA ALA A 273 8.11 -8.17 4.16
C ALA A 273 8.62 -9.61 4.04
N ASP A 274 9.62 -10.00 4.85
CA ASP A 274 10.12 -11.38 4.97
C ASP A 274 9.36 -12.24 6.00
N GLY A 275 8.32 -11.73 6.67
CA GLY A 275 7.69 -12.43 7.80
C GLY A 275 7.10 -13.81 7.48
N THR A 276 6.88 -14.13 6.20
CA THR A 276 6.44 -15.46 5.72
C THR A 276 7.53 -16.23 4.96
N GLY A 277 8.76 -15.72 4.94
CA GLY A 277 9.87 -16.20 4.11
C GLY A 277 9.69 -15.93 2.60
N ARG A 278 8.64 -15.22 2.19
CA ARG A 278 8.35 -14.92 0.79
C ARG A 278 9.41 -14.00 0.17
N LEU A 279 9.81 -12.93 0.87
CA LEU A 279 10.84 -12.02 0.36
C LEU A 279 12.18 -12.77 0.22
N ARG A 280 12.65 -13.46 1.26
CA ARG A 280 13.88 -14.26 1.19
C ARG A 280 13.82 -15.34 0.12
N GLY A 281 12.68 -16.03 -0.01
CA GLY A 281 12.45 -17.00 -1.06
C GLY A 281 12.58 -16.40 -2.47
N ILE A 282 12.02 -15.20 -2.69
CA ILE A 282 12.19 -14.44 -3.95
C ILE A 282 13.67 -14.08 -4.16
N LEU A 283 14.33 -13.49 -3.15
CA LEU A 283 15.74 -13.07 -3.26
C LEU A 283 16.66 -14.26 -3.56
N ASP A 284 16.48 -15.38 -2.88
CA ASP A 284 17.29 -16.59 -3.06
C ASP A 284 17.02 -17.25 -4.40
N ALA A 285 15.77 -17.28 -4.85
CA ALA A 285 15.41 -17.76 -6.19
C ALA A 285 16.08 -16.93 -7.28
N VAL A 286 16.02 -15.59 -7.18
CA VAL A 286 16.69 -14.69 -8.13
C VAL A 286 18.20 -14.90 -8.09
N ARG A 287 18.82 -14.84 -6.91
CA ARG A 287 20.28 -15.02 -6.73
C ARG A 287 20.80 -16.34 -7.27
N SER A 288 20.02 -17.42 -7.16
CA SER A 288 20.43 -18.76 -7.61
C SER A 288 20.30 -18.95 -9.13
N ASN A 289 19.49 -18.13 -9.80
CA ASN A 289 19.21 -18.24 -11.24
C ASN A 289 19.70 -17.01 -12.02
N ARG A 290 20.62 -16.23 -11.45
CA ARG A 290 21.18 -15.04 -12.12
C ARG A 290 21.85 -15.39 -13.44
N VAL A 291 21.68 -14.52 -14.42
CA VAL A 291 22.33 -14.56 -15.73
C VAL A 291 23.18 -13.31 -15.95
N GLU A 292 24.01 -13.31 -16.99
CA GLU A 292 24.88 -12.17 -17.32
C GLU A 292 24.07 -10.88 -17.56
N ASP A 293 22.90 -11.00 -18.19
CA ASP A 293 21.98 -9.89 -18.51
C ASP A 293 21.35 -9.23 -17.27
N ASP A 294 21.43 -9.86 -16.09
CA ASP A 294 21.01 -9.25 -14.82
C ASP A 294 22.00 -8.18 -14.33
N PHE A 295 23.20 -8.15 -14.90
CA PHE A 295 24.25 -7.21 -14.53
C PHE A 295 24.36 -6.07 -15.53
N SER A 296 24.69 -4.89 -15.02
CA SER A 296 25.11 -3.78 -15.87
C SER A 296 26.57 -3.93 -16.31
N SER A 297 27.03 -3.03 -17.17
CA SER A 297 28.46 -2.86 -17.46
C SER A 297 29.31 -2.38 -16.27
N THR A 298 28.68 -1.93 -15.18
CA THR A 298 29.38 -1.47 -13.98
C THR A 298 29.80 -2.63 -13.09
N TRP A 299 31.02 -2.57 -12.56
CA TRP A 299 31.52 -3.55 -11.61
C TRP A 299 30.71 -3.55 -10.30
N SER A 300 30.47 -4.74 -9.75
CA SER A 300 29.88 -4.96 -8.43
C SER A 300 30.40 -6.28 -7.84
N PHE A 301 30.39 -6.41 -6.50
CA PHE A 301 30.79 -7.66 -5.85
C PHE A 301 29.90 -8.84 -6.28
N ALA A 302 28.59 -8.62 -6.44
CA ALA A 302 27.68 -9.66 -6.92
C ALA A 302 28.03 -10.15 -8.34
N ARG A 303 28.45 -9.23 -9.22
CA ARG A 303 28.92 -9.58 -10.57
C ARG A 303 30.23 -10.36 -10.50
N GLU A 304 31.18 -9.90 -9.70
CA GLU A 304 32.45 -10.59 -9.52
C GLU A 304 32.24 -12.02 -8.96
N ASP A 305 31.38 -12.18 -7.95
CA ASP A 305 31.05 -13.49 -7.39
C ASP A 305 30.34 -14.39 -8.40
N PHE A 306 29.46 -13.84 -9.24
CA PHE A 306 28.85 -14.57 -10.35
C PHE A 306 29.89 -15.05 -11.36
N GLU A 307 30.76 -14.15 -11.84
CA GLU A 307 31.84 -14.47 -12.79
C GLU A 307 32.80 -15.51 -12.19
N ARG A 308 33.19 -15.38 -10.91
CA ARG A 308 34.02 -16.37 -10.20
C ARG A 308 33.35 -17.74 -10.14
N LYS A 309 32.04 -17.81 -9.91
CA LYS A 309 31.28 -19.08 -9.92
C LYS A 309 31.22 -19.68 -11.34
N LEU A 310 30.98 -18.85 -12.35
CA LEU A 310 30.86 -19.25 -13.74
C LEU A 310 32.19 -19.78 -14.31
N TYR A 311 33.29 -19.05 -14.07
CA TYR A 311 34.62 -19.36 -14.61
C TYR A 311 35.46 -20.31 -13.75
N ARG A 312 34.90 -20.85 -12.65
CA ARG A 312 35.58 -21.90 -11.87
C ARG A 312 35.69 -23.18 -12.72
N LYS A 313 36.93 -23.59 -13.01
CA LYS A 313 37.42 -24.72 -13.85
C LYS A 313 36.74 -26.11 -13.73
N ARG A 314 35.65 -26.30 -13.00
CA ARG A 314 34.88 -27.56 -12.90
C ARG A 314 33.35 -27.42 -12.96
N SER A 315 32.78 -26.26 -13.28
CA SER A 315 31.37 -26.18 -13.64
C SER A 315 31.19 -26.72 -15.06
N LYS A 316 30.85 -28.01 -15.21
CA LYS A 316 30.18 -28.49 -16.43
C LYS A 316 28.79 -27.86 -16.42
N THR A 317 28.68 -26.59 -16.82
CA THR A 317 27.41 -25.88 -16.94
C THR A 317 26.56 -26.60 -17.97
N ARG A 318 25.66 -27.46 -17.50
CA ARG A 318 24.62 -28.05 -18.35
C ARG A 318 23.59 -26.94 -18.57
N VAL A 319 23.67 -26.28 -19.71
CA VAL A 319 22.64 -25.33 -20.16
C VAL A 319 21.33 -26.10 -20.22
N ARG A 320 20.42 -25.80 -19.31
CA ARG A 320 19.01 -26.20 -19.41
C ARG A 320 18.25 -24.97 -19.87
N PHE A 321 17.77 -25.02 -21.11
CA PHE A 321 16.69 -24.14 -21.52
C PHE A 321 15.46 -24.56 -20.71
N VAL A 322 15.06 -23.72 -19.78
CA VAL A 322 13.75 -23.79 -19.14
C VAL A 322 12.95 -22.68 -19.78
N GLU A 323 12.12 -23.03 -20.76
CA GLU A 323 11.04 -22.12 -21.17
C GLU A 323 10.12 -21.96 -19.95
N LEU A 324 10.12 -20.76 -19.36
CA LEU A 324 9.10 -20.37 -18.39
C LEU A 324 7.81 -20.15 -19.19
N THR A 325 7.05 -21.21 -19.43
CA THR A 325 5.70 -21.11 -20.03
C THR A 325 4.66 -20.53 -19.07
N ASP A 326 5.03 -20.24 -17.83
CA ASP A 326 4.14 -19.69 -16.81
C ASP A 326 4.72 -18.39 -16.25
N THR A 327 4.64 -17.30 -17.02
CA THR A 327 4.69 -15.97 -16.41
C THR A 327 3.38 -15.77 -15.65
N ILE A 328 3.36 -16.15 -14.37
CA ILE A 328 2.33 -15.72 -13.42
C ILE A 328 2.41 -14.19 -13.40
N PRO A 329 1.36 -13.46 -13.80
CA PRO A 329 1.35 -12.02 -13.61
C PRO A 329 1.45 -11.76 -12.10
N VAL A 330 2.49 -11.04 -11.70
CA VAL A 330 2.58 -10.44 -10.37
C VAL A 330 1.41 -9.48 -10.29
N GLN A 331 0.39 -9.85 -9.52
CA GLN A 331 -0.80 -9.02 -9.31
C GLN A 331 -0.33 -7.67 -8.75
N ALA A 332 -0.74 -6.58 -9.40
CA ALA A 332 -0.63 -5.26 -8.80
C ALA A 332 -1.54 -5.24 -7.56
N PRO A 333 -1.13 -4.62 -6.44
CA PRO A 333 -1.93 -4.58 -5.23
C PRO A 333 -2.94 -3.43 -5.32
N GLU A 334 -3.80 -3.49 -6.33
CA GLU A 334 -5.13 -2.94 -6.16
C GLU A 334 -5.78 -3.78 -5.06
N SER A 335 -6.49 -3.15 -4.11
CA SER A 335 -7.07 -3.88 -2.97
C SER A 335 -7.84 -5.10 -3.46
N ASP A 336 -7.61 -6.27 -2.86
CA ASP A 336 -8.30 -7.52 -3.20
C ASP A 336 -9.83 -7.35 -3.08
N ILE A 337 -10.27 -6.45 -2.18
CA ILE A 337 -11.65 -6.00 -2.06
C ILE A 337 -12.11 -5.16 -3.27
N LEU A 338 -11.33 -4.19 -3.75
CA LEU A 338 -11.65 -3.47 -4.99
C LEU A 338 -11.62 -4.42 -6.20
N GLY A 339 -10.61 -5.29 -6.29
CA GLY A 339 -10.49 -6.32 -7.31
C GLY A 339 -11.68 -7.27 -7.29
N SER A 340 -12.16 -7.69 -6.12
CA SER A 340 -13.36 -8.54 -5.99
C SER A 340 -14.67 -7.79 -6.23
N LEU A 341 -14.83 -6.54 -5.80
CA LEU A 341 -15.97 -5.69 -6.14
C LEU A 341 -16.07 -5.47 -7.65
N VAL A 342 -14.97 -5.04 -8.26
CA VAL A 342 -14.85 -4.82 -9.71
C VAL A 342 -15.07 -6.12 -10.46
N THR A 343 -14.49 -7.23 -9.98
CA THR A 343 -14.71 -8.56 -10.56
C THR A 343 -16.17 -8.96 -10.42
N ASN A 344 -16.82 -8.75 -9.28
CA ASN A 344 -18.23 -9.09 -9.08
C ASN A 344 -19.15 -8.28 -9.99
N ASP A 345 -18.92 -6.97 -10.12
CA ASP A 345 -19.64 -6.08 -11.03
C ASP A 345 -19.43 -6.50 -12.49
N PHE A 346 -18.19 -6.82 -12.88
CA PHE A 346 -17.88 -7.33 -14.22
C PHE A 346 -18.50 -8.71 -14.49
N LEU A 347 -18.44 -9.63 -13.53
CA LEU A 347 -19.07 -10.96 -13.61
C LEU A 347 -20.59 -10.84 -13.78
N ALA A 348 -21.22 -9.80 -13.24
CA ALA A 348 -22.65 -9.56 -13.41
C ALA A 348 -23.03 -9.24 -14.87
N VAL A 349 -22.15 -8.58 -15.62
CA VAL A 349 -22.35 -8.23 -17.04
C VAL A 349 -22.07 -9.41 -17.98
N LEU A 350 -21.29 -10.41 -17.55
CA LEU A 350 -20.97 -11.58 -18.36
C LEU A 350 -22.10 -12.62 -18.42
N ASP A 351 -22.21 -13.29 -19.57
CA ASP A 351 -23.03 -14.49 -19.71
C ASP A 351 -22.53 -15.64 -18.81
N GLN A 352 -23.40 -16.61 -18.50
CA GLN A 352 -23.10 -17.69 -17.56
C GLN A 352 -21.81 -18.46 -17.91
N ARG A 353 -21.56 -18.70 -19.21
CA ARG A 353 -20.40 -19.48 -19.66
C ARG A 353 -19.12 -18.65 -19.62
N ASN A 354 -19.19 -17.36 -19.90
CA ASN A 354 -18.07 -16.43 -19.76
C ASN A 354 -17.73 -16.18 -18.30
N ARG A 355 -18.74 -16.05 -17.43
CA ARG A 355 -18.58 -15.97 -15.97
C ARG A 355 -17.81 -17.17 -15.42
N GLN A 356 -18.19 -18.39 -15.83
CA GLN A 356 -17.49 -19.62 -15.44
C GLN A 356 -16.01 -19.62 -15.86
N ILE A 357 -15.69 -19.12 -17.06
CA ILE A 357 -14.30 -18.99 -17.51
C ILE A 357 -13.53 -18.00 -16.62
N VAL A 358 -14.10 -16.84 -16.29
CA VAL A 358 -13.45 -15.85 -15.43
C VAL A 358 -13.27 -16.38 -14.00
N VAL A 359 -14.24 -17.11 -13.44
CA VAL A 359 -14.11 -17.76 -12.13
C VAL A 359 -12.99 -18.81 -12.13
N LEU A 360 -12.86 -19.60 -13.19
CA LEU A 360 -11.76 -20.57 -13.32
C LEU A 360 -10.40 -19.88 -13.42
N LEU A 361 -10.30 -18.79 -14.20
CA LEU A 361 -9.09 -17.97 -14.25
C LEU A 361 -8.73 -17.39 -12.87
N ASN A 362 -9.72 -16.86 -12.15
CA ASN A 362 -9.56 -16.31 -10.80
C ASN A 362 -9.17 -17.38 -9.77
N SER A 363 -9.60 -18.62 -10.00
CA SER A 363 -9.27 -19.79 -9.18
C SER A 363 -7.93 -20.42 -9.56
N GLY A 364 -7.15 -19.80 -10.45
CA GLY A 364 -5.79 -20.21 -10.82
C GLY A 364 -5.69 -21.18 -12.01
N TYR A 365 -6.80 -21.51 -12.68
CA TYR A 365 -6.76 -22.30 -13.91
C TYR A 365 -6.48 -21.38 -15.10
N THR A 366 -5.23 -21.32 -15.56
CA THR A 366 -4.79 -20.35 -16.57
C THR A 366 -4.65 -20.93 -17.98
N THR A 367 -4.65 -22.26 -18.13
CA THR A 367 -4.49 -22.90 -19.44
C THR A 367 -5.84 -23.08 -20.15
N LYS A 368 -5.90 -22.71 -21.43
CA LYS A 368 -7.13 -22.83 -22.25
C LYS A 368 -7.59 -24.28 -22.40
N THR A 369 -6.66 -25.23 -22.30
CA THR A 369 -6.93 -26.66 -22.41
C THR A 369 -7.58 -27.19 -21.13
N GLU A 370 -7.05 -26.86 -19.94
CA GLU A 370 -7.69 -27.25 -18.67
C GLU A 370 -9.07 -26.63 -18.52
N ILE A 371 -9.22 -25.34 -18.85
CA ILE A 371 -10.53 -24.67 -18.83
C ILE A 371 -11.50 -25.35 -19.80
N ALA A 372 -11.03 -25.78 -20.97
CA ALA A 372 -11.87 -26.50 -21.94
C ALA A 372 -12.35 -27.85 -21.41
N GLU A 373 -11.46 -28.61 -20.79
CA GLU A 373 -11.77 -29.91 -20.17
C GLU A 373 -12.77 -29.75 -19.02
N ILE A 374 -12.53 -28.80 -18.11
CA ILE A 374 -13.41 -28.53 -16.95
C ILE A 374 -14.82 -28.11 -17.41
N LEU A 375 -14.91 -27.33 -18.49
CA LEU A 375 -16.20 -26.83 -19.00
C LEU A 375 -16.88 -27.77 -20.01
N GLY A 376 -16.27 -28.92 -20.32
CA GLY A 376 -16.79 -29.95 -21.22
C GLY A 376 -16.75 -29.57 -22.71
N PHE A 377 -15.79 -28.73 -23.12
CA PHE A 377 -15.57 -28.41 -24.53
C PHE A 377 -14.70 -29.46 -25.22
N ALA A 378 -15.02 -29.78 -26.47
CA ALA A 378 -14.28 -30.78 -27.26
C ALA A 378 -12.84 -30.36 -27.62
N ASN A 379 -12.52 -29.06 -27.55
CA ASN A 379 -11.18 -28.49 -27.76
C ASN A 379 -11.09 -27.08 -27.16
N HIS A 380 -9.91 -26.44 -27.22
CA HIS A 380 -9.66 -25.11 -26.64
C HIS A 380 -10.14 -23.92 -27.52
N SER A 381 -10.72 -24.18 -28.69
CA SER A 381 -11.17 -23.12 -29.62
C SER A 381 -12.38 -22.32 -29.08
N PRO A 382 -13.43 -22.96 -28.51
CA PRO A 382 -14.52 -22.27 -27.82
C PRO A 382 -14.04 -21.36 -26.68
N VAL A 383 -13.08 -21.85 -25.87
CA VAL A 383 -12.49 -21.05 -24.78
C VAL A 383 -11.75 -19.84 -25.35
N SER A 384 -10.98 -20.00 -26.43
CA SER A 384 -10.28 -18.89 -27.08
C SER A 384 -11.25 -17.82 -27.61
N LYS A 385 -12.35 -18.21 -28.24
CA LYS A 385 -13.38 -17.28 -28.72
C LYS A 385 -14.07 -16.54 -27.57
N ARG A 386 -14.39 -17.25 -26.50
CA ARG A 386 -15.00 -16.66 -25.30
C ARG A 386 -14.05 -15.72 -24.57
N LEU A 387 -12.76 -16.05 -24.47
CA LEU A 387 -11.76 -15.12 -23.93
C LEU A 387 -11.64 -13.84 -24.75
N ALA A 388 -11.73 -13.92 -26.08
CA ALA A 388 -11.76 -12.72 -26.93
C ALA A 388 -13.02 -11.88 -26.68
N GLN A 389 -14.18 -12.52 -26.48
CA GLN A 389 -15.42 -11.84 -26.11
C GLN A 389 -15.33 -11.20 -24.72
N ILE A 390 -14.81 -11.92 -23.72
CA ILE A 390 -14.58 -11.43 -22.36
C ILE A 390 -13.65 -10.22 -22.40
N ARG A 391 -12.54 -10.26 -23.15
CA ARG A 391 -11.63 -9.12 -23.32
C ARG A 391 -12.31 -7.93 -23.98
N LYS A 392 -13.16 -8.17 -24.97
CA LYS A 392 -13.93 -7.09 -25.60
C LYS A 392 -14.89 -6.46 -24.59
N THR A 393 -15.67 -7.27 -23.87
CA THR A 393 -16.58 -6.79 -22.84
C THR A 393 -15.84 -6.10 -21.69
N ALA A 394 -14.66 -6.57 -21.31
CA ALA A 394 -13.80 -5.91 -20.34
C ALA A 394 -13.33 -4.54 -20.86
N ASN A 395 -12.89 -4.45 -22.12
CA ASN A 395 -12.53 -3.17 -22.71
C ASN A 395 -13.73 -2.21 -22.80
N ASP A 396 -14.93 -2.70 -23.11
CA ASP A 396 -16.13 -1.87 -23.15
C ASP A 396 -16.56 -1.44 -21.72
N PHE A 397 -16.38 -2.30 -20.73
CA PHE A 397 -16.78 -2.05 -19.33
C PHE A 397 -15.76 -1.20 -18.55
N PHE A 398 -14.48 -1.32 -18.86
CA PHE A 398 -13.36 -0.63 -18.18
C PHE A 398 -12.73 0.50 -19.01
N GLY A 399 -13.03 0.58 -20.31
CA GLY A 399 -12.39 1.52 -21.25
C GLY A 399 -13.22 2.75 -21.59
N GLU A 400 -14.40 2.92 -21.01
CA GLU A 400 -15.11 4.21 -20.93
C GLU A 400 -14.92 4.77 -19.50
N ASP A 401 -13.72 5.28 -19.22
CA ASP A 401 -13.42 6.28 -18.18
C ASP A 401 -12.02 6.88 -18.41
#